data_AF-A0A498I9U4-F1
#
_entry.id   AF-A0A498I9U4-F1
#
_cell.length_a   1.000
_cell.length_b   1.000
_cell.length_c   1.000
_cell.angle_alpha   90.00
_cell.angle_beta   90.00
_cell.angle_gamma   90.00
#
_symmetry.space_group_name_H-M   'P 1'
#
loop_
_entity.id
_entity.type
_entity.pdbx_description
1 polymer ?
#
loop_
_entity_poly.entity_id
_entity_poly.type
_entity_poly.pdbx_seq_one_letter_code
_entity_poly.pdbx_strand_id
1 'polypeptide(L)'
;MKYKAVFFFLHHSLQAERRRRLGLPPEDPSTVKSAAPSSLPIRPATKAEQMRECLRSLKQNHKEDDAKVKRAFQTLLTFVGNVAKNPNEEKFRKITLTNLFFQERVGSLKGGVEFLELGEFERMEGGEFLLLPREKVDMAVLNSAGSELDSAIKNPFFGVL
;
A
#
# COMPACT_ATOMS: atom_id res chain seq x y z
N MET A 1 -14.70 -10.84 9.23
CA MET A 1 -15.40 -9.54 9.43
C MET A 1 -14.67 -8.54 10.34
N LYS A 2 -13.59 -8.92 11.07
CA LYS A 2 -12.91 -8.03 12.03
C LYS A 2 -12.08 -6.88 11.42
N TYR A 3 -11.67 -6.97 10.15
CA TYR A 3 -10.82 -5.96 9.49
C TYR A 3 -11.60 -4.83 8.79
N LYS A 4 -12.90 -5.04 8.50
CA LYS A 4 -13.73 -4.13 7.70
C LYS A 4 -14.18 -2.88 8.49
N ALA A 5 -14.30 -3.00 9.81
CA ALA A 5 -14.71 -1.91 10.69
C ALA A 5 -13.58 -0.88 10.95
N VAL A 6 -12.32 -1.31 10.86
CA VAL A 6 -11.14 -0.47 11.15
C VAL A 6 -10.92 0.57 10.05
N PHE A 7 -11.10 0.19 8.79
CA PHE A 7 -10.99 1.11 7.67
C PHE A 7 -12.13 2.15 7.63
N PHE A 8 -13.33 1.77 8.12
CA PHE A 8 -14.47 2.68 8.16
C PHE A 8 -14.26 3.85 9.14
N PHE A 9 -13.65 3.59 10.30
CA PHE A 9 -13.38 4.63 11.30
C PHE A 9 -12.25 5.59 10.88
N LEU A 10 -11.23 5.08 10.18
CA LEU A 10 -10.10 5.91 9.74
C LEU A 10 -10.45 6.75 8.50
N HIS A 11 -11.22 6.18 7.56
CA HIS A 11 -11.68 6.90 6.37
C HIS A 11 -12.64 8.05 6.73
N HIS A 12 -13.48 7.89 7.75
CA HIS A 12 -14.41 8.93 8.19
C HIS A 12 -13.72 10.06 8.97
N SER A 13 -12.66 9.75 9.73
CA SER A 13 -11.84 10.74 10.44
C SER A 13 -11.05 11.64 9.47
N LEU A 14 -10.46 11.06 8.41
CA LEU A 14 -9.66 11.82 7.46
C LEU A 14 -10.50 12.72 6.52
N GLN A 15 -11.78 12.38 6.29
CA GLN A 15 -12.68 13.19 5.47
C GLN A 15 -13.16 14.48 6.16
N ALA A 16 -13.14 14.52 7.50
CA ALA A 16 -13.60 15.68 8.27
C ALA A 16 -12.57 16.83 8.33
N GLU A 17 -11.27 16.52 8.29
CA GLU A 17 -10.20 17.52 8.43
C GLU A 17 -9.95 18.32 7.12
N ARG A 18 -10.25 17.72 5.96
CA ARG A 18 -9.93 18.30 4.64
C ARG A 18 -10.85 19.45 4.21
N ARG A 19 -11.97 19.66 4.91
CA ARG A 19 -12.97 20.70 4.57
C ARG A 19 -12.72 22.07 5.19
N ARG A 20 -11.70 22.23 6.05
CA ARG A 20 -11.44 23.51 6.75
C ARG A 20 -10.26 24.33 6.23
N ARG A 21 -9.53 23.88 5.19
CA ARG A 21 -8.33 24.58 4.69
C ARG A 21 -8.32 24.86 3.18
N LEU A 22 -9.46 25.22 2.59
CA LEU A 22 -9.48 25.73 1.21
C LEU A 22 -9.60 27.25 1.22
N GLY A 23 -8.47 27.90 1.54
CA GLY A 23 -8.24 29.32 1.29
C GLY A 23 -7.07 29.50 0.32
N LEU A 24 -7.41 29.53 -0.99
CA LEU A 24 -6.67 30.10 -2.15
C LEU A 24 -5.25 29.54 -2.51
N PRO A 25 -4.68 29.83 -3.70
CA PRO A 25 -5.20 30.25 -5.03
C PRO A 25 -4.77 29.26 -6.17
N PRO A 26 -5.10 29.50 -7.47
CA PRO A 26 -4.71 28.59 -8.56
C PRO A 26 -3.35 28.96 -9.17
N GLU A 27 -2.57 27.96 -9.57
CA GLU A 27 -1.48 28.12 -10.54
C GLU A 27 -1.70 27.16 -11.73
N ASP A 28 -1.67 27.73 -12.93
CA ASP A 28 -1.85 27.10 -14.25
C ASP A 28 -0.55 26.37 -14.72
N PRO A 29 -0.61 25.53 -15.77
CA PRO A 29 0.28 24.39 -15.99
C PRO A 29 1.41 24.67 -16.99
N SER A 30 2.53 23.94 -16.86
CA SER A 30 3.45 23.60 -17.97
C SER A 30 4.38 22.46 -17.54
N THR A 31 4.24 21.25 -18.08
CA THR A 31 4.88 20.68 -19.30
C THR A 31 6.22 19.96 -19.00
N VAL A 32 6.36 18.77 -19.60
CA VAL A 32 7.55 17.95 -19.96
C VAL A 32 8.33 17.07 -18.94
N LYS A 33 8.05 15.76 -19.03
CA LYS A 33 8.90 14.64 -19.55
C LYS A 33 10.35 14.42 -19.05
N SER A 34 10.54 13.20 -18.49
CA SER A 34 11.70 12.28 -18.48
C SER A 34 12.82 12.36 -17.41
N ALA A 35 12.83 11.31 -16.58
CA ALA A 35 13.93 10.40 -16.24
C ALA A 35 15.26 10.96 -15.65
N ALA A 36 15.37 10.89 -14.31
CA ALA A 36 16.58 10.54 -13.55
C ALA A 36 16.18 10.09 -12.12
N PRO A 37 16.93 9.20 -11.44
CA PRO A 37 16.59 8.71 -10.10
C PRO A 37 17.01 9.75 -9.06
N SER A 38 16.19 10.79 -8.88
CA SER A 38 16.41 11.80 -7.87
C SER A 38 15.85 11.32 -6.53
N SER A 39 16.75 11.06 -5.58
CA SER A 39 16.51 10.83 -4.16
C SER A 39 15.96 12.10 -3.47
N LEU A 40 14.80 12.56 -3.92
CA LEU A 40 14.00 13.55 -3.22
C LEU A 40 13.27 12.85 -2.06
N PRO A 41 12.90 13.58 -0.98
CA PRO A 41 11.96 13.07 0.00
C PRO A 41 10.68 12.70 -0.75
N ILE A 42 10.45 11.41 -0.97
CA ILE A 42 9.31 10.89 -1.71
C ILE A 42 8.07 11.30 -0.91
N ARG A 43 7.37 12.33 -1.39
CA ARG A 43 6.15 12.83 -0.75
C ARG A 43 5.18 11.63 -0.65
N PRO A 44 4.35 11.54 0.40
CA PRO A 44 3.38 10.43 0.54
C PRO A 44 2.50 10.24 -0.72
N ALA A 45 2.22 11.34 -1.43
CA ALA A 45 1.53 11.32 -2.72
C ALA A 45 2.24 10.45 -3.78
N THR A 46 3.56 10.60 -3.94
CA THR A 46 4.36 9.81 -4.88
C THR A 46 4.47 8.33 -4.48
N LYS A 47 4.50 8.00 -3.17
CA LYS A 47 4.45 6.60 -2.73
C LYS A 47 3.09 5.96 -3.01
N ALA A 48 2.01 6.69 -2.76
CA ALA A 48 0.65 6.22 -3.05
C ALA A 48 0.46 5.94 -4.56
N GLU A 49 1.04 6.75 -5.43
CA GLU A 49 1.04 6.50 -6.88
C GLU A 49 1.82 5.25 -7.26
N GLN A 50 3.01 5.05 -6.69
CA GLN A 50 3.80 3.83 -6.92
C GLN A 50 3.08 2.58 -6.41
N MET A 51 2.44 2.67 -5.23
CA MET A 51 1.62 1.59 -4.70
C MET A 51 0.44 1.25 -5.62
N ARG A 52 -0.25 2.27 -6.17
CA ARG A 52 -1.30 2.06 -7.17
C ARG A 52 -0.77 1.33 -8.40
N GLU A 53 0.42 1.69 -8.86
CA GLU A 53 1.05 1.03 -10.01
C GLU A 53 1.39 -0.43 -9.71
N CYS A 54 1.92 -0.74 -8.52
CA CYS A 54 2.16 -2.12 -8.09
C CYS A 54 0.85 -2.94 -8.09
N LEU A 55 -0.24 -2.38 -7.56
CA LEU A 55 -1.54 -3.06 -7.53
C LEU A 55 -2.15 -3.21 -8.94
N ARG A 56 -2.01 -2.21 -9.81
CA ARG A 56 -2.43 -2.27 -11.21
C ARG A 56 -1.68 -3.37 -11.95
N SER A 57 -0.36 -3.38 -11.84
CA SER A 57 0.52 -4.39 -12.44
C SER A 57 0.15 -5.79 -11.94
N LEU A 58 -0.04 -5.98 -10.63
CA LEU A 58 -0.46 -7.25 -10.05
C LEU A 58 -1.78 -7.73 -10.67
N LYS A 59 -2.77 -6.84 -10.79
CA LYS A 59 -4.06 -7.18 -11.40
C LYS A 59 -3.94 -7.50 -12.90
N GLN A 60 -3.17 -6.73 -13.67
CA GLN A 60 -3.01 -6.94 -15.11
C GLN A 60 -2.27 -8.25 -15.43
N ASN A 61 -1.28 -8.63 -14.62
CA ASN A 61 -0.55 -9.90 -14.77
C ASN A 61 -1.37 -11.13 -14.36
N HIS A 62 -2.48 -10.94 -13.64
CA HIS A 62 -3.35 -12.01 -13.16
C HIS A 62 -4.83 -11.76 -13.53
N LYS A 63 -5.08 -11.13 -14.68
CA LYS A 63 -6.41 -10.73 -15.16
C LYS A 63 -7.39 -11.88 -15.38
N GLU A 64 -6.89 -13.10 -15.52
CA GLU A 64 -7.70 -14.32 -15.68
C GLU A 64 -8.16 -14.92 -14.34
N ASP A 65 -7.61 -14.45 -13.22
CA ASP A 65 -7.91 -14.96 -11.88
C ASP A 65 -8.17 -13.81 -10.90
N ASP A 66 -9.31 -13.14 -11.06
CA ASP A 66 -9.76 -12.06 -10.18
C ASP A 66 -9.86 -12.51 -8.71
N ALA A 67 -10.17 -13.79 -8.47
CA ALA A 67 -10.24 -14.33 -7.11
C ALA A 67 -8.86 -14.34 -6.45
N LYS A 68 -7.81 -14.73 -7.19
CA LYS A 68 -6.42 -14.68 -6.74
C LYS A 68 -5.95 -13.25 -6.50
N VAL A 69 -6.24 -12.32 -7.42
CA VAL A 69 -5.93 -10.88 -7.24
C VAL A 69 -6.59 -10.33 -5.97
N LYS A 70 -7.88 -10.60 -5.78
CA LYS A 70 -8.61 -10.13 -4.60
C LYS A 70 -8.06 -10.70 -3.31
N ARG A 71 -7.66 -11.98 -3.29
CA ARG A 71 -7.01 -12.62 -2.12
C ARG A 71 -5.65 -11.98 -1.81
N ALA A 72 -4.88 -11.63 -2.84
CA ALA A 72 -3.61 -10.92 -2.69
C ALA A 72 -3.81 -9.57 -2.02
N PHE A 73 -4.72 -8.74 -2.55
CA PHE A 73 -5.02 -7.42 -2.00
C PHE A 73 -5.54 -7.50 -0.56
N GLN A 74 -6.40 -8.47 -0.25
CA GLN A 74 -6.87 -8.69 1.13
C GLN A 74 -5.73 -9.08 2.08
N THR A 75 -4.76 -9.85 1.59
CA THR A 75 -3.60 -10.28 2.39
C THR A 75 -2.66 -9.09 2.65
N LEU A 76 -2.35 -8.30 1.62
CA LEU A 76 -1.60 -7.04 1.75
C LEU A 76 -2.28 -6.07 2.73
N LEU A 77 -3.60 -5.91 2.61
CA LEU A 77 -4.38 -5.05 3.51
C LEU A 77 -4.33 -5.54 4.96
N THR A 78 -4.27 -6.85 5.16
CA THR A 78 -4.13 -7.43 6.50
C THR A 78 -2.77 -7.08 7.10
N PHE A 79 -1.67 -7.17 6.34
CA PHE A 79 -0.34 -6.81 6.85
C PHE A 79 -0.26 -5.34 7.24
N VAL A 80 -0.59 -4.42 6.32
CA VAL A 80 -0.57 -2.98 6.56
C VAL A 80 -1.54 -2.58 7.68
N GLY A 81 -2.75 -3.14 7.68
CA GLY A 81 -3.78 -2.85 8.69
C GLY A 81 -3.41 -3.35 10.09
N ASN A 82 -2.72 -4.49 10.19
CA ASN A 82 -2.26 -5.01 11.48
C ASN A 82 -1.18 -4.13 12.11
N VAL A 83 -0.21 -3.67 11.31
CA VAL A 83 0.80 -2.70 11.75
C VAL A 83 0.14 -1.40 12.16
N ALA A 84 -0.72 -0.81 11.31
CA ALA A 84 -1.36 0.47 11.58
C ALA A 84 -2.17 0.44 12.90
N LYS A 85 -2.76 -0.71 13.23
CA LYS A 85 -3.50 -0.89 14.48
C LYS A 85 -2.59 -1.09 15.69
N ASN A 86 -1.50 -1.84 15.54
CA ASN A 86 -0.62 -2.21 16.65
C ASN A 86 0.85 -1.99 16.24
N PRO A 87 1.29 -0.72 16.08
CA PRO A 87 2.60 -0.41 15.50
C PRO A 87 3.78 -0.84 16.40
N ASN A 88 3.55 -1.02 17.70
CA ASN A 88 4.59 -1.47 18.63
C ASN A 88 4.77 -3.00 18.61
N GLU A 89 3.78 -3.76 18.12
CA GLU A 89 3.81 -5.21 18.15
C GLU A 89 4.69 -5.76 17.01
N GLU A 90 5.80 -6.40 17.38
CA GLU A 90 6.81 -6.86 16.41
C GLU A 90 6.28 -7.94 15.45
N LYS A 91 5.43 -8.85 15.92
CA LYS A 91 4.87 -9.93 15.08
C LYS A 91 4.05 -9.44 13.90
N PHE A 92 3.53 -8.21 13.95
CA PHE A 92 2.81 -7.60 12.84
C PHE A 92 3.72 -6.84 11.88
N ARG A 93 4.91 -6.46 12.34
CA ARG A 93 5.94 -5.78 11.57
C ARG A 93 6.89 -6.74 10.84
N LYS A 94 6.90 -8.03 11.20
CA LYS A 94 7.72 -9.07 10.57
C LYS A 94 6.86 -10.00 9.69
N ILE A 95 7.28 -10.21 8.45
CA ILE A 95 6.64 -11.11 7.48
C ILE A 95 7.71 -12.08 6.95
N THR A 96 7.53 -13.38 7.21
CA THR A 96 8.45 -14.42 6.72
C THR A 96 8.18 -14.70 5.24
N LEU A 97 9.20 -14.51 4.39
CA LEU A 97 9.07 -14.72 2.95
C LEU A 97 9.01 -16.20 2.58
N THR A 98 9.57 -17.11 3.38
CA THR A 98 9.49 -18.57 3.15
C THR A 98 8.13 -19.18 3.49
N ASN A 99 7.22 -18.41 4.10
CA ASN A 99 5.90 -18.92 4.46
C ASN A 99 5.06 -19.22 3.21
N LEU A 100 4.60 -20.46 3.06
CA LEU A 100 3.86 -20.91 1.88
C LEU A 100 2.59 -20.07 1.63
N PHE A 101 1.86 -19.73 2.70
CA PHE A 101 0.65 -18.90 2.59
C PHE A 101 0.96 -17.48 2.11
N PHE A 102 2.11 -16.92 2.52
CA PHE A 102 2.58 -15.65 1.99
C PHE A 102 2.96 -15.79 0.51
N GLN A 103 3.73 -16.82 0.16
CA GLN A 103 4.18 -17.08 -1.21
C GLN A 103 3.02 -17.26 -2.19
N GLU A 104 2.04 -18.09 -1.85
CA GLU A 104 0.86 -18.36 -2.68
C GLU A 104 0.01 -17.11 -2.95
N ARG A 105 -0.02 -16.18 -1.99
CA ARG A 105 -0.95 -15.03 -2.02
C ARG A 105 -0.33 -13.72 -2.43
N VAL A 106 0.95 -13.50 -2.15
CA VAL A 106 1.62 -12.21 -2.33
C VAL A 106 3.05 -12.40 -2.83
N GLY A 107 3.82 -13.31 -2.21
CA GLY A 107 5.26 -13.46 -2.48
C GLY A 107 5.59 -13.88 -3.92
N SER A 108 4.74 -14.69 -4.55
CA SER A 108 4.90 -15.12 -5.94
C SER A 108 4.29 -14.16 -6.97
N LEU A 109 3.59 -13.10 -6.52
CA LEU A 109 2.90 -12.18 -7.41
C LEU A 109 3.76 -10.94 -7.67
N LYS A 110 3.96 -10.61 -8.95
CA LYS A 110 4.66 -9.39 -9.35
C LYS A 110 3.95 -8.16 -8.77
N GLY A 111 4.71 -7.24 -8.16
CA GLY A 111 4.15 -6.10 -7.43
C GLY A 111 3.75 -6.38 -5.99
N GLY A 112 3.67 -7.63 -5.52
CA GLY A 112 3.25 -7.97 -4.16
C GLY A 112 4.30 -7.59 -3.10
N VAL A 113 5.55 -8.03 -3.30
CA VAL A 113 6.68 -7.69 -2.42
C VAL A 113 7.06 -6.21 -2.56
N GLU A 114 7.09 -5.70 -3.79
CA GLU A 114 7.38 -4.28 -4.09
C GLU A 114 6.42 -3.34 -3.37
N PHE A 115 5.12 -3.70 -3.30
CA PHE A 115 4.14 -2.93 -2.54
C PHE A 115 4.48 -2.85 -1.04
N LEU A 116 4.97 -3.93 -0.45
CA LEU A 116 5.37 -3.94 0.97
C LEU A 116 6.63 -3.09 1.17
N GLU A 117 7.58 -3.14 0.25
CA GLU A 117 8.79 -2.31 0.30
C GLU A 117 8.46 -0.81 0.25
N LEU A 118 7.48 -0.41 -0.58
CA LEU A 118 6.95 0.95 -0.59
C LEU A 118 6.26 1.35 0.72
N GLY A 119 5.81 0.37 1.51
CA GLY A 119 5.25 0.51 2.85
C GLY A 119 6.31 0.55 3.96
N GLU A 120 7.58 0.79 3.62
CA GLU A 120 8.75 0.83 4.52
C GLU A 120 9.17 -0.53 5.09
N PHE A 121 8.69 -1.64 4.52
CA PHE A 121 9.18 -2.97 4.88
C PHE A 121 10.52 -3.23 4.20
N GLU A 122 11.53 -3.59 4.98
CA GLU A 122 12.88 -3.85 4.49
C GLU A 122 13.16 -5.35 4.43
N ARG A 123 13.90 -5.78 3.40
CA ARG A 123 14.42 -7.14 3.34
C ARG A 123 15.54 -7.30 4.35
N MET A 124 15.42 -8.33 5.18
CA MET A 124 16.37 -8.67 6.23
C MET A 124 16.89 -10.10 6.05
N GLU A 125 18.02 -10.41 6.72
CA GLU A 125 18.70 -11.72 6.67
C GLU A 125 18.79 -12.28 5.23
N GLY A 126 19.34 -11.49 4.30
CA GLY A 126 19.53 -11.95 2.91
C GLY A 126 18.26 -12.17 2.10
N GLY A 127 17.09 -11.71 2.58
CA GLY A 127 15.80 -11.85 1.90
C GLY A 127 14.92 -12.97 2.45
N GLU A 128 15.13 -13.41 3.68
CA GLU A 128 14.29 -14.43 4.33
C GLU A 128 13.00 -13.85 4.94
N PHE A 129 13.02 -12.57 5.36
CA PHE A 129 11.84 -11.88 5.84
C PHE A 129 11.85 -10.39 5.47
N LEU A 130 10.65 -9.83 5.48
CA LEU A 130 10.40 -8.41 5.45
C LEU A 130 10.15 -7.92 6.89
N LEU A 131 10.83 -6.88 7.30
CA LEU A 131 10.63 -6.23 8.60
C LEU A 131 10.33 -4.75 8.39
N LEU A 132 9.32 -4.24 9.07
CA LEU A 132 9.10 -2.80 9.20
C LEU A 132 9.73 -2.33 10.53
N PRO A 133 10.88 -1.64 10.50
CA PRO A 133 11.50 -1.13 11.72
C PRO A 133 10.56 -0.16 12.43
N ARG A 134 10.61 -0.14 13.77
CA ARG A 134 9.73 0.71 14.59
C ARG A 134 9.83 2.19 14.19
N GLU A 135 11.05 2.60 13.89
CA GLU A 135 11.41 3.99 13.56
C GLU A 135 10.92 4.41 12.18
N LYS A 136 10.65 3.44 11.29
CA LYS A 136 10.16 3.67 9.93
C LYS A 136 8.64 3.51 9.80
N VAL A 137 7.93 3.29 10.91
CA VAL A 137 6.47 3.21 10.90
C VAL A 137 5.89 4.61 10.61
N ASP A 138 5.58 4.86 9.34
CA ASP A 138 4.88 6.07 8.91
C ASP A 138 3.38 5.79 8.72
N MET A 139 2.58 6.32 9.65
CA MET A 139 1.13 6.16 9.61
C MET A 139 0.48 6.78 8.37
N ALA A 140 1.04 7.87 7.81
CA ALA A 140 0.52 8.45 6.58
C ALA A 140 0.72 7.51 5.39
N VAL A 141 1.87 6.84 5.32
CA VAL A 141 2.16 5.82 4.30
C VAL A 141 1.26 4.60 4.47
N LEU A 142 1.12 4.06 5.68
CA LEU A 142 0.26 2.90 5.94
C LEU A 142 -1.22 3.19 5.64
N ASN A 143 -1.70 4.39 5.98
CA ASN A 143 -3.07 4.81 5.69
C ASN A 143 -3.31 4.97 4.19
N SER A 144 -2.33 5.55 3.47
CA SER A 144 -2.39 5.66 2.02
C SER A 144 -2.42 4.27 1.38
N ALA A 145 -1.49 3.39 1.76
CA ALA A 145 -1.39 2.02 1.27
C ALA A 145 -2.71 1.24 1.44
N GLY A 146 -3.30 1.30 2.64
CA GLY A 146 -4.56 0.60 2.86
C GLY A 146 -5.76 1.26 2.15
N SER A 147 -5.76 2.59 1.94
CA SER A 147 -6.77 3.27 1.11
C SER A 147 -6.71 2.83 -0.35
N GLU A 148 -5.51 2.69 -0.92
CA GLU A 148 -5.33 2.17 -2.27
C GLU A 148 -5.80 0.72 -2.40
N LEU A 149 -5.47 -0.12 -1.41
CA LEU A 149 -5.91 -1.53 -1.36
C LEU A 149 -7.43 -1.65 -1.23
N ASP A 150 -8.05 -0.89 -0.33
CA ASP A 150 -9.49 -0.90 -0.13
C ASP A 150 -10.23 -0.43 -1.39
N SER A 151 -9.71 0.61 -2.04
CA SER A 151 -10.18 1.08 -3.35
C SER A 151 -10.04 -0.01 -4.41
N ALA A 152 -8.90 -0.68 -4.49
CA ALA A 152 -8.65 -1.75 -5.46
C ALA A 152 -9.57 -2.97 -5.28
N ILE A 153 -9.93 -3.30 -4.03
CA ILE A 153 -10.82 -4.41 -3.70
C ILE A 153 -12.29 -4.08 -4.02
N LYS A 154 -12.71 -2.83 -3.81
CA LYS A 154 -14.11 -2.40 -3.95
C LYS A 154 -14.45 -1.88 -5.35
N ASN A 155 -13.47 -1.33 -6.07
CA ASN A 155 -13.68 -0.72 -7.37
C ASN A 155 -13.50 -1.75 -8.50
N PRO A 156 -14.58 -2.13 -9.22
CA PRO A 156 -14.48 -3.06 -10.35
C PRO A 156 -13.60 -2.54 -11.49
N PHE A 157 -13.50 -1.21 -11.65
CA PHE A 157 -12.68 -0.56 -12.68
C PHE A 157 -11.25 -0.26 -12.23
N PHE A 158 -10.84 -0.74 -11.05
CA PHE A 158 -9.45 -0.55 -10.62
C PHE A 158 -8.48 -1.16 -11.64
N GLY A 159 -7.52 -0.34 -12.09
CA GLY A 159 -6.49 -0.73 -13.07
C GLY A 159 -6.91 -0.66 -14.53
N VAL A 160 -8.12 -0.17 -14.83
CA VAL A 160 -8.60 0.11 -16.20
C VAL A 160 -8.20 1.53 -16.57
N LEU A 161 -6.94 1.74 -16.97
CA LEU A 161 -6.41 2.95 -17.63
C LEU A 161 -5.04 2.60 -18.22
#